data_AF-A0A6P0MJ87-F1
#
_entry.id   AF-A0A6P0MJ87-F1
#
_cell.length_a   1.000
_cell.length_b   1.000
_cell.length_c   1.000
_cell.angle_alpha   90.00
_cell.angle_beta   90.00
_cell.angle_gamma   90.00
#
_symmetry.space_group_name_H-M   'P 1'
#
loop_
_entity.id
_entity.type
_entity.pdbx_description
1 polymer ?
#
loop_
_entity_poly.entity_id
_entity_poly.type
_entity_poly.pdbx_seq_one_letter_code
_entity_poly.pdbx_strand_id
1 'polypeptide(L)'
;MTEKKGGSKPKQSEIWTKVIGDSILKVTSYEDKFIPSLWDSQGIVWCGGYVSNSKKARNMAVMSYNRNFRLFFEEGLADVDPELLIRLPFNELIYINNSGNVERLIKDLDVENPEIVPLLVDQWGIIIDGNSRHAAVEALNTGSDGNKFPRVPVEIRTFSDNLERLRQLKLRNSYRVKTKMQQYIEAQLMLQIEKQEVERKKRRGEDTAIARHGRSIDRVAATVGTGRTTLQIGFNVVEAIQKEENADLAKKWSKLLEEGTNKMAYDILSVPSEDRESVIDQLYNPEGRLRKKVSVERAYNEVKAERLIDAERESSGNSNDTSGEAVDGETNDSDNLRVQHLKIQRELGDKPSDNWYTPQEILDLVLEVLGEIDVDPFSDLSKRIPAHKHYTIANSAFEPQNHWEGRVFANILYSDLGKCMQRASKEIVEGYTKTAIYLCDSGVLFNKKTQNIIDQHEMSICAWNGRIEFIPGDLLLTDNAGAGSTSSRINSLFLFYTEDPALHRHFSDIFSPYGKVYHDVSYYLFNQNPLDLMWEDNKSRLLDCDLSIEQSEDGLWIARAGGDAMDSLVDANEAQTFAIALAVKSLSTHNPFK
;
A
#
# COMPACT_ATOMS: atom_id res chain seq x y z
N MET A 1 57.96 24.26 -18.49
CA MET A 1 58.08 24.10 -19.95
C MET A 1 58.66 22.71 -20.20
N THR A 2 57.96 21.90 -21.01
CA THR A 2 58.45 20.80 -21.89
C THR A 2 59.33 19.70 -21.25
N GLU A 3 59.04 18.39 -21.27
CA GLU A 3 58.50 17.51 -22.32
C GLU A 3 57.97 16.21 -21.67
N LYS A 4 56.78 15.74 -22.08
CA LYS A 4 56.37 14.34 -21.97
C LYS A 4 56.11 13.82 -23.39
N LYS A 5 56.93 12.90 -23.87
CA LYS A 5 56.65 12.06 -25.04
C LYS A 5 56.68 10.61 -24.61
N GLY A 6 55.57 9.92 -24.83
CA GLY A 6 55.39 8.49 -24.56
C GLY A 6 54.03 8.04 -25.07
N GLY A 7 53.78 8.23 -26.37
CA GLY A 7 52.59 7.71 -27.05
C GLY A 7 52.86 6.30 -27.55
N SER A 8 52.22 5.28 -26.96
CA SER A 8 52.13 3.95 -27.56
C SER A 8 51.02 3.95 -28.62
N LYS A 9 51.36 3.61 -29.87
CA LYS A 9 50.37 3.34 -30.92
C LYS A 9 49.56 2.08 -30.57
N PRO A 10 48.25 2.00 -30.86
CA PRO A 10 47.53 0.74 -30.79
C PRO A 10 48.01 -0.19 -31.92
N LYS A 11 48.27 -1.46 -31.60
CA LYS A 11 48.58 -2.51 -32.59
C LYS A 11 47.32 -2.88 -33.36
N GLN A 12 47.44 -3.04 -34.68
CA GLN A 12 46.37 -3.50 -35.57
C GLN A 12 45.90 -4.91 -35.18
N SER A 13 44.59 -5.13 -35.19
CA SER A 13 43.95 -6.44 -35.09
C SER A 13 44.12 -7.22 -36.40
N GLU A 14 44.53 -8.49 -36.34
CA GLU A 14 44.54 -9.39 -37.49
C GLU A 14 43.13 -9.96 -37.76
N ILE A 15 42.75 -9.98 -39.03
CA ILE A 15 41.51 -10.62 -39.51
C ILE A 15 41.90 -11.97 -40.11
N TRP A 16 41.36 -13.05 -39.55
CA TRP A 16 41.49 -14.38 -40.12
C TRP A 16 40.19 -14.76 -40.84
N THR A 17 40.31 -15.18 -42.09
CA THR A 17 39.18 -15.68 -42.89
C THR A 17 39.38 -17.18 -43.06
N LYS A 18 38.40 -17.99 -42.63
CA LYS A 18 38.38 -19.43 -42.89
C LYS A 18 37.06 -19.80 -43.54
N VAL A 19 37.15 -20.53 -44.65
CA VAL A 19 35.98 -21.03 -45.39
C VAL A 19 35.61 -22.40 -44.83
N ILE A 20 34.33 -22.58 -44.48
CA ILE A 20 33.74 -23.88 -44.11
C ILE A 20 32.45 -24.02 -44.91
N GLY A 21 32.45 -24.89 -45.91
CA GLY A 21 31.35 -25.00 -46.88
C GLY A 21 31.18 -23.73 -47.73
N ASP A 22 29.95 -23.39 -48.11
CA ASP A 22 29.61 -22.22 -48.94
C ASP A 22 29.54 -20.89 -48.16
N SER A 23 30.00 -20.86 -46.90
CA SER A 23 29.91 -19.68 -46.03
C SER A 23 31.30 -19.17 -45.59
N ILE A 24 31.46 -17.85 -45.58
CA ILE A 24 32.68 -17.15 -45.18
C ILE A 24 32.52 -16.65 -43.75
N LEU A 25 33.34 -17.17 -42.83
CA LEU A 25 33.39 -16.70 -41.44
C LEU A 25 34.54 -15.70 -41.25
N LYS A 26 34.24 -14.52 -40.70
CA LYS A 26 35.22 -13.51 -40.27
C LYS A 26 35.31 -13.50 -38.74
N VAL A 27 36.52 -13.60 -38.21
CA VAL A 27 36.79 -13.64 -36.77
C VAL A 27 37.67 -12.46 -36.35
N THR A 28 37.37 -11.82 -35.22
CA THR A 28 38.17 -10.74 -34.61
C THR A 28 38.33 -10.99 -33.11
N SER A 29 39.56 -10.93 -32.58
CA SER A 29 39.85 -11.06 -31.14
C SER A 29 40.26 -9.72 -30.49
N TYR A 30 40.04 -9.58 -29.18
CA TYR A 30 40.50 -8.46 -28.34
C TYR A 30 41.13 -9.01 -27.04
N GLU A 31 42.27 -8.45 -26.62
CA GLU A 31 42.98 -8.82 -25.37
C GLU A 31 42.83 -7.76 -24.24
N ASP A 32 42.36 -8.26 -23.08
CA ASP A 32 42.59 -7.97 -21.65
C ASP A 32 42.51 -6.58 -20.96
N LYS A 33 41.78 -6.57 -19.81
CA LYS A 33 42.26 -6.20 -18.45
C LYS A 33 41.36 -6.78 -17.33
N PHE A 34 42.01 -7.24 -16.25
CA PHE A 34 41.46 -7.96 -15.08
C PHE A 34 40.81 -7.02 -14.03
N ILE A 35 39.60 -7.33 -13.54
CA ILE A 35 38.92 -6.66 -12.40
C ILE A 35 38.23 -7.74 -11.53
N PRO A 36 38.41 -7.78 -10.20
CA PRO A 36 37.69 -8.71 -9.33
C PRO A 36 36.20 -8.33 -9.25
N SER A 37 35.35 -9.35 -9.34
CA SER A 37 33.87 -9.34 -9.26
C SER A 37 33.22 -8.07 -8.68
N LEU A 38 32.71 -7.24 -9.58
CA LEU A 38 31.57 -6.37 -9.34
C LEU A 38 30.51 -6.66 -10.40
N TRP A 39 29.25 -6.71 -9.99
CA TRP A 39 28.12 -6.71 -10.91
C TRP A 39 28.19 -5.41 -11.73
N ASP A 40 28.34 -5.50 -13.05
CA ASP A 40 28.07 -4.36 -13.92
C ASP A 40 26.59 -4.32 -14.31
N SER A 41 26.15 -3.18 -14.81
CA SER A 41 24.76 -2.91 -15.22
C SER A 41 24.26 -3.76 -16.41
N GLN A 42 25.05 -4.74 -16.89
CA GLN A 42 24.70 -5.65 -17.98
C GLN A 42 24.53 -7.11 -17.52
N GLY A 43 24.77 -7.44 -16.25
CA GLY A 43 24.44 -8.76 -15.68
C GLY A 43 25.34 -9.91 -16.11
N ILE A 44 26.62 -9.66 -16.43
CA ILE A 44 27.57 -10.70 -16.86
C ILE A 44 28.52 -11.10 -15.72
N VAL A 45 28.62 -12.40 -15.44
CA VAL A 45 29.59 -12.99 -14.49
C VAL A 45 30.82 -13.53 -15.25
N TRP A 46 32.01 -13.08 -14.84
CA TRP A 46 33.30 -13.64 -15.25
C TRP A 46 33.85 -14.55 -14.14
N CYS A 47 34.02 -15.84 -14.44
CA CYS A 47 34.72 -16.78 -13.55
C CYS A 47 35.92 -17.37 -14.29
N GLY A 48 37.11 -17.30 -13.68
CA GLY A 48 38.31 -17.95 -14.18
C GLY A 48 38.60 -19.26 -13.46
N GLY A 49 38.96 -20.30 -14.21
CA GLY A 49 39.90 -21.34 -13.76
C GLY A 49 39.45 -22.80 -13.67
N TYR A 50 40.25 -23.65 -14.35
CA TYR A 50 40.54 -25.10 -14.19
C TYR A 50 39.63 -26.20 -14.77
N VAL A 51 40.30 -27.11 -15.50
CA VAL A 51 39.74 -28.30 -16.18
C VAL A 51 40.00 -29.54 -15.32
N SER A 52 38.94 -30.30 -15.06
CA SER A 52 38.94 -31.64 -14.44
C SER A 52 38.44 -32.67 -15.46
N ASN A 53 38.83 -33.95 -15.31
CA ASN A 53 38.46 -35.03 -16.23
C ASN A 53 37.04 -35.61 -16.03
N SER A 54 36.20 -35.00 -15.19
CA SER A 54 34.82 -35.46 -15.00
C SER A 54 33.89 -35.01 -16.14
N LYS A 55 32.84 -35.79 -16.45
CA LYS A 55 31.78 -35.42 -17.43
C LYS A 55 31.13 -34.07 -17.09
N LYS A 56 31.04 -33.73 -15.80
CA LYS A 56 30.56 -32.43 -15.28
C LYS A 56 31.52 -31.28 -15.64
N ALA A 57 32.82 -31.54 -15.66
CA ALA A 57 33.85 -30.57 -16.06
C ALA A 57 33.96 -30.42 -17.59
N ARG A 58 33.61 -31.43 -18.40
CA ARG A 58 33.46 -31.25 -19.87
C ARG A 58 32.28 -30.33 -20.22
N ASN A 59 31.14 -30.48 -19.54
CA ASN A 59 30.00 -29.59 -19.77
C ASN A 59 30.30 -28.15 -19.34
N MET A 60 31.07 -27.94 -18.25
CA MET A 60 31.55 -26.60 -17.88
C MET A 60 32.62 -26.06 -18.84
N ALA A 61 33.52 -26.91 -19.35
CA ALA A 61 34.55 -26.51 -20.31
C ALA A 61 33.94 -26.12 -21.67
N VAL A 62 32.90 -26.80 -22.14
CA VAL A 62 32.15 -26.41 -23.36
C VAL A 62 31.47 -25.05 -23.19
N MET A 63 30.92 -24.75 -22.00
CA MET A 63 30.36 -23.42 -21.72
C MET A 63 31.43 -22.32 -21.58
N SER A 64 32.66 -22.66 -21.15
CA SER A 64 33.76 -21.69 -21.05
C SER A 64 34.49 -21.47 -22.37
N TYR A 65 34.59 -22.47 -23.25
CA TYR A 65 35.27 -22.36 -24.55
C TYR A 65 34.39 -21.69 -25.62
N ASN A 66 33.06 -21.83 -25.57
CA ASN A 66 32.13 -21.15 -26.48
C ASN A 66 31.82 -19.69 -26.14
N ARG A 67 32.23 -19.18 -24.96
CA ARG A 67 32.00 -17.75 -24.63
C ARG A 67 32.89 -16.76 -25.40
N ASN A 68 34.00 -17.21 -25.99
CA ASN A 68 34.94 -16.37 -26.74
C ASN A 68 34.75 -16.41 -28.27
N PHE A 69 33.91 -17.31 -28.78
CA PHE A 69 33.51 -17.33 -30.19
C PHE A 69 32.02 -17.00 -30.26
N ARG A 70 31.69 -15.71 -30.33
CA ARG A 70 30.32 -15.32 -30.70
C ARG A 70 30.19 -15.39 -32.21
N LEU A 71 29.31 -16.26 -32.68
CA LEU A 71 28.86 -16.24 -34.07
C LEU A 71 28.15 -14.90 -34.30
N PHE A 72 28.62 -14.17 -35.30
CA PHE A 72 27.94 -12.96 -35.79
C PHE A 72 27.08 -13.38 -36.97
N PHE A 73 25.77 -13.19 -36.83
CA PHE A 73 24.83 -13.41 -37.90
C PHE A 73 24.66 -12.12 -38.72
N GLU A 74 24.64 -12.23 -40.05
CA GLU A 74 24.31 -11.09 -40.92
C GLU A 74 22.80 -10.80 -40.86
N GLU A 75 22.41 -9.54 -41.03
CA GLU A 75 20.99 -9.16 -41.03
C GLU A 75 20.24 -9.81 -42.19
N GLY A 76 19.02 -10.28 -41.90
CA GLY A 76 18.15 -10.89 -42.91
C GLY A 76 17.48 -12.16 -42.43
N LEU A 77 16.86 -12.88 -43.37
CA LEU A 77 16.30 -14.19 -43.12
C LEU A 77 17.38 -15.26 -43.28
N ALA A 78 17.48 -16.18 -42.33
CA ALA A 78 18.41 -17.30 -42.37
C ALA A 78 17.82 -18.54 -41.70
N ASP A 79 18.36 -19.71 -42.05
CA ASP A 79 18.07 -20.97 -41.37
C ASP A 79 19.23 -21.29 -40.41
N VAL A 80 18.97 -21.24 -39.11
CA VAL A 80 19.98 -21.38 -38.05
C VAL A 80 19.74 -22.66 -37.26
N ASP A 81 20.82 -23.32 -36.85
CA ASP A 81 20.74 -24.46 -35.93
C ASP A 81 20.13 -23.98 -34.59
N PRO A 82 19.02 -24.58 -34.12
CA PRO A 82 18.35 -24.14 -32.90
C PRO A 82 19.24 -24.20 -31.66
N GLU A 83 20.28 -25.05 -31.62
CA GLU A 83 21.23 -25.14 -30.48
C GLU A 83 22.15 -23.91 -30.37
N LEU A 84 22.28 -23.14 -31.45
CA LEU A 84 23.07 -21.90 -31.48
C LEU A 84 22.30 -20.69 -30.97
N LEU A 85 20.99 -20.82 -30.74
CA LEU A 85 20.13 -19.74 -30.30
C LEU A 85 20.07 -19.66 -28.78
N ILE A 86 20.10 -18.45 -28.24
CA ILE A 86 20.14 -18.19 -26.80
C ILE A 86 18.80 -17.62 -26.34
N ARG A 87 18.11 -18.34 -25.46
CA ARG A 87 16.89 -17.85 -24.79
C ARG A 87 17.24 -16.79 -23.75
N LEU A 88 16.47 -15.70 -23.71
CA LEU A 88 16.57 -14.72 -22.63
C LEU A 88 15.84 -15.26 -21.38
N PRO A 89 16.48 -15.34 -20.21
CA PRO A 89 15.84 -15.83 -18.98
C PRO A 89 14.52 -15.11 -18.66
N PHE A 90 14.46 -13.81 -18.95
CA PHE A 90 13.26 -13.00 -18.75
C PHE A 90 12.09 -13.42 -19.67
N ASN A 91 12.36 -13.74 -20.93
CA ASN A 91 11.32 -14.19 -21.86
C ASN A 91 10.84 -15.60 -21.55
N GLU A 92 11.73 -16.43 -21.02
CA GLU A 92 11.39 -17.76 -20.53
C GLU A 92 10.37 -17.70 -19.39
N LEU A 93 10.60 -16.81 -18.41
CA LEU A 93 9.65 -16.55 -17.33
C LEU A 93 8.27 -16.09 -17.82
N ILE A 94 8.22 -15.25 -18.87
CA ILE A 94 6.94 -14.72 -19.38
C ILE A 94 6.20 -15.75 -20.24
N TYR A 95 6.89 -16.43 -21.16
CA TYR A 95 6.24 -17.13 -22.27
C TYR A 95 6.41 -18.64 -22.29
N ILE A 96 7.36 -19.21 -21.54
CA ILE A 96 7.62 -20.66 -21.54
C ILE A 96 6.88 -21.35 -20.39
N ASN A 97 6.86 -20.74 -19.19
CA ASN A 97 6.25 -21.34 -18.00
C ASN A 97 4.72 -21.55 -18.09
N ASN A 98 4.07 -21.08 -19.16
CA ASN A 98 2.70 -21.42 -19.47
C ASN A 98 2.66 -22.68 -20.36
N SER A 99 2.88 -23.85 -19.73
CA SER A 99 3.15 -25.14 -20.41
C SER A 99 2.16 -25.49 -21.53
N GLY A 100 0.90 -25.10 -21.39
CA GLY A 100 -0.14 -25.35 -22.39
C GLY A 100 0.14 -24.73 -23.77
N ASN A 101 0.88 -23.60 -23.83
CA ASN A 101 1.23 -23.00 -25.12
C ASN A 101 2.32 -23.79 -25.84
N VAL A 102 3.33 -24.28 -25.12
CA VAL A 102 4.41 -25.08 -25.71
C VAL A 102 3.88 -26.43 -26.15
N GLU A 103 3.07 -27.10 -25.34
CA GLU A 103 2.44 -28.38 -25.70
C GLU A 103 1.54 -28.26 -26.95
N ARG A 104 0.78 -27.17 -27.05
CA ARG A 104 -0.02 -26.88 -28.25
C ARG A 104 0.88 -26.66 -29.47
N LEU A 105 1.95 -25.87 -29.33
CA LEU A 105 2.91 -25.64 -30.40
C LEU A 105 3.62 -26.92 -30.82
N ILE A 106 3.96 -27.80 -29.88
CA ILE A 106 4.52 -29.13 -30.20
C ILE A 106 3.56 -29.90 -31.09
N LYS A 107 2.27 -29.97 -30.73
CA LYS A 107 1.24 -30.65 -31.55
C LYS A 107 1.06 -30.00 -32.92
N ASP A 108 1.04 -28.67 -32.97
CA ASP A 108 0.89 -27.93 -34.23
C ASP A 108 2.12 -28.10 -35.15
N LEU A 109 3.32 -28.26 -34.57
CA LEU A 109 4.57 -28.51 -35.28
C LEU A 109 4.85 -29.99 -35.56
N ASP A 110 4.12 -30.91 -34.92
CA ASP A 110 4.29 -32.36 -35.11
C ASP A 110 3.54 -32.90 -36.33
N VAL A 111 3.44 -32.09 -37.39
CA VAL A 111 2.90 -32.51 -38.70
C VAL A 111 4.05 -32.82 -39.67
N GLU A 112 3.77 -33.43 -40.82
CA GLU A 112 4.81 -33.83 -41.81
C GLU A 112 5.57 -32.64 -42.42
N ASN A 113 4.96 -31.46 -42.53
CA ASN A 113 5.59 -30.24 -43.09
C ASN A 113 5.11 -28.98 -42.35
N PRO A 114 5.60 -28.74 -41.13
CA PRO A 114 5.18 -27.60 -40.31
C PRO A 114 5.81 -26.30 -40.81
N GLU A 115 4.99 -25.28 -41.06
CA GLU A 115 5.48 -23.94 -41.35
C GLU A 115 5.81 -23.22 -40.04
N ILE A 116 7.10 -23.09 -39.74
CA ILE A 116 7.57 -22.29 -38.60
C ILE A 116 7.63 -20.83 -39.03
N VAL A 117 6.79 -20.00 -38.41
CA VAL A 117 6.97 -18.54 -38.50
C VAL A 117 8.39 -18.21 -38.01
N PRO A 118 9.18 -17.37 -38.71
CA PRO A 118 10.55 -17.08 -38.32
C PRO A 118 10.67 -16.54 -36.89
N LEU A 119 11.71 -16.97 -36.16
CA LEU A 119 12.07 -16.41 -34.86
C LEU A 119 12.76 -15.05 -35.06
N LEU A 120 12.49 -14.07 -34.20
CA LEU A 120 13.26 -12.82 -34.24
C LEU A 120 14.46 -12.97 -33.33
N VAL A 121 15.66 -12.92 -33.90
CA VAL A 121 16.92 -13.03 -33.16
C VAL A 121 17.76 -11.79 -33.39
N ASP A 122 18.61 -11.46 -32.44
CA ASP A 122 19.64 -10.46 -32.69
C ASP A 122 20.89 -11.06 -33.33
N GLN A 123 21.83 -10.20 -33.73
CA GLN A 123 23.10 -10.58 -34.35
C GLN A 123 23.97 -11.51 -33.49
N TRP A 124 23.67 -11.68 -32.20
CA TRP A 124 24.37 -12.60 -31.29
C TRP A 124 23.61 -13.91 -31.05
N GLY A 125 22.53 -14.15 -31.81
CA GLY A 125 21.70 -15.34 -31.68
C GLY A 125 20.74 -15.30 -30.48
N ILE A 126 20.56 -14.14 -29.83
CA ILE A 126 19.65 -14.02 -28.69
C ILE A 126 18.22 -13.90 -29.22
N ILE A 127 17.33 -14.76 -28.74
CA ILE A 127 15.93 -14.81 -29.17
C ILE A 127 15.14 -13.66 -28.55
N ILE A 128 14.76 -12.72 -29.40
CA ILE A 128 13.92 -11.56 -29.05
C ILE A 128 12.45 -11.97 -29.09
N ASP A 129 11.99 -12.66 -30.15
CA ASP A 129 10.64 -13.21 -30.22
C ASP A 129 10.63 -14.66 -30.72
N GLY A 130 9.69 -15.45 -30.19
CA GLY A 130 9.54 -16.86 -30.54
C GLY A 130 10.12 -17.85 -29.55
N ASN A 131 10.37 -17.46 -28.29
CA ASN A 131 10.90 -18.36 -27.25
C ASN A 131 10.06 -19.64 -27.07
N SER A 132 8.73 -19.58 -27.09
CA SER A 132 7.88 -20.77 -27.00
C SER A 132 7.96 -21.66 -28.25
N ARG A 133 8.18 -21.08 -29.44
CA ARG A 133 8.38 -21.82 -30.70
C ARG A 133 9.72 -22.54 -30.67
N HIS A 134 10.78 -21.86 -30.23
CA HIS A 134 12.10 -22.44 -30.04
C HIS A 134 12.07 -23.57 -28.99
N ALA A 135 11.41 -23.38 -27.85
CA ALA A 135 11.24 -24.43 -26.85
C ALA A 135 10.47 -25.66 -27.38
N ALA A 136 9.44 -25.45 -28.20
CA ALA A 136 8.72 -26.54 -28.86
C ALA A 136 9.61 -27.30 -29.85
N VAL A 137 10.43 -26.58 -30.62
CA VAL A 137 11.43 -27.18 -31.52
C VAL A 137 12.46 -28.00 -30.74
N GLU A 138 13.02 -27.46 -29.65
CA GLU A 138 13.97 -28.20 -28.82
C GLU A 138 13.35 -29.48 -28.26
N ALA A 139 12.11 -29.40 -27.75
CA ALA A 139 11.39 -30.56 -27.23
C ALA A 139 11.22 -31.65 -28.30
N LEU A 140 10.83 -31.28 -29.52
CA LEU A 140 10.69 -32.21 -30.66
C LEU A 140 12.04 -32.81 -31.08
N ASN A 141 13.12 -32.03 -31.07
CA ASN A 141 14.46 -32.52 -31.40
C ASN A 141 15.03 -33.48 -30.34
N THR A 142 14.61 -33.36 -29.07
CA THR A 142 14.99 -34.30 -28.00
C THR A 142 14.16 -35.60 -27.97
N GLY A 143 13.09 -35.68 -28.75
CA GLY A 143 12.18 -36.82 -28.80
C GLY A 143 12.75 -38.07 -29.49
N SER A 144 11.96 -39.15 -29.51
CA SER A 144 12.32 -40.43 -30.14
C SER A 144 12.60 -40.32 -31.63
N ASP A 145 12.01 -39.33 -32.29
CA ASP A 145 12.05 -39.17 -33.74
C ASP A 145 13.31 -38.39 -34.18
N GLY A 146 14.16 -38.00 -33.23
CA GLY A 146 15.41 -37.29 -33.47
C GLY A 146 15.20 -35.90 -34.06
N ASN A 147 16.30 -35.28 -34.50
CA ASN A 147 16.45 -33.90 -34.97
C ASN A 147 15.49 -33.49 -36.11
N LYS A 148 14.18 -33.40 -35.81
CA LYS A 148 13.08 -33.07 -36.72
C LYS A 148 13.26 -31.70 -37.36
N PHE A 149 13.87 -30.78 -36.61
CA PHE A 149 14.20 -29.43 -37.05
C PHE A 149 15.71 -29.21 -36.94
N PRO A 150 16.50 -29.65 -37.93
CA PRO A 150 17.94 -29.42 -37.94
C PRO A 150 18.28 -27.93 -38.13
N ARG A 151 17.33 -27.15 -38.66
CA ARG A 151 17.42 -25.70 -38.79
C ARG A 151 16.06 -25.08 -38.53
N VAL A 152 16.06 -23.89 -37.96
CA VAL A 152 14.87 -23.06 -37.75
C VAL A 152 15.00 -21.75 -38.53
N PRO A 153 13.92 -21.30 -39.19
CA PRO A 153 13.94 -20.01 -39.86
C PRO A 153 13.99 -18.90 -38.81
N VAL A 154 14.91 -17.95 -39.00
CA VAL A 154 15.09 -16.79 -38.14
C VAL A 154 15.18 -15.51 -38.97
N GLU A 155 14.64 -14.43 -38.42
CA GLU A 155 14.85 -13.05 -38.86
C GLU A 155 15.92 -12.45 -37.93
N ILE A 156 17.12 -12.23 -38.46
CA ILE A 156 18.24 -11.61 -37.74
C ILE A 156 18.13 -10.09 -37.91
N ARG A 157 18.11 -9.36 -36.79
CA ARG A 157 18.16 -7.89 -36.78
C ARG A 157 19.27 -7.38 -35.87
N THR A 158 19.95 -6.32 -36.30
CA THR A 158 20.86 -5.57 -35.42
C THR A 158 20.04 -4.57 -34.61
N PHE A 159 20.35 -4.48 -33.32
CA PHE A 159 19.79 -3.46 -32.43
C PHE A 159 20.94 -2.55 -31.99
N SER A 160 20.71 -1.25 -32.06
CA SER A 160 21.72 -0.25 -31.66
C SER A 160 22.06 -0.35 -30.17
N ASP A 161 21.10 -0.77 -29.35
CA ASP A 161 21.27 -1.02 -27.93
C ASP A 161 20.22 -1.98 -27.36
N ASN A 162 20.35 -2.27 -26.06
CA ASN A 162 19.39 -3.09 -25.34
C ASN A 162 17.99 -2.45 -25.25
N LEU A 163 17.87 -1.13 -25.31
CA LEU A 163 16.59 -0.43 -25.20
C LEU A 163 15.74 -0.66 -26.46
N GLU A 164 16.35 -0.58 -27.64
CA GLU A 164 15.71 -0.86 -28.92
C GLU A 164 15.26 -2.32 -29.00
N ARG A 165 16.10 -3.25 -28.53
CA ARG A 165 15.75 -4.67 -28.37
C ARG A 165 14.47 -4.85 -27.54
N LEU A 166 14.40 -4.21 -26.37
CA LEU A 166 13.23 -4.30 -25.50
C LEU A 166 11.96 -3.65 -26.10
N ARG A 167 12.11 -2.58 -26.89
CA ARG A 167 10.97 -1.97 -27.62
C ARG A 167 10.42 -2.90 -28.69
N GLN A 168 11.28 -3.61 -29.41
CA GLN A 168 10.86 -4.57 -30.44
C GLN A 168 10.16 -5.78 -29.82
N LEU A 169 10.67 -6.27 -28.68
CA LEU A 169 9.99 -7.27 -27.87
C LEU A 169 8.57 -6.80 -27.48
N LYS A 170 8.45 -5.58 -26.94
CA LYS A 170 7.14 -4.99 -26.58
C LYS A 170 6.18 -4.92 -27.79
N LEU A 171 6.67 -4.48 -28.94
CA LEU A 171 5.88 -4.32 -30.16
C LEU A 171 5.33 -5.67 -30.68
N ARG A 172 6.17 -6.72 -30.68
CA ARG A 172 5.71 -8.06 -31.09
C ARG A 172 4.70 -8.66 -30.11
N ASN A 173 4.84 -8.33 -28.82
CA ASN A 173 3.96 -8.85 -27.78
C ASN A 173 2.68 -8.02 -27.58
N SER A 174 2.57 -6.79 -28.12
CA SER A 174 1.41 -5.92 -27.87
C SER A 174 0.08 -6.53 -28.34
N TYR A 175 0.11 -7.41 -29.34
CA TYR A 175 -1.09 -8.03 -29.91
C TYR A 175 -1.50 -9.34 -29.24
N ARG A 176 -0.71 -9.85 -28.29
CA ARG A 176 -1.01 -11.12 -27.62
C ARG A 176 -2.03 -10.91 -26.50
N VAL A 177 -2.96 -11.85 -26.37
CA VAL A 177 -3.78 -11.97 -25.16
C VAL A 177 -2.84 -12.43 -24.03
N LYS A 178 -2.78 -11.63 -22.96
CA LYS A 178 -1.84 -11.83 -21.85
C LYS A 178 -2.61 -12.22 -20.60
N THR A 179 -2.02 -13.12 -19.84
CA THR A 179 -2.36 -13.32 -18.42
C THR A 179 -1.97 -12.06 -17.62
N LYS A 180 -2.60 -11.83 -16.46
CA LYS A 180 -2.26 -10.69 -15.58
C LYS A 180 -0.80 -10.75 -15.15
N MET A 181 -0.28 -11.93 -14.83
CA MET A 181 1.13 -12.12 -14.49
C MET A 181 2.04 -11.66 -15.63
N GLN A 182 1.77 -12.10 -16.87
CA GLN A 182 2.52 -11.65 -18.05
C GLN A 182 2.41 -10.14 -18.25
N GLN A 183 1.21 -9.57 -18.08
CA GLN A 183 0.97 -8.13 -18.18
C GLN A 183 1.82 -7.34 -17.18
N TYR A 184 1.92 -7.81 -15.93
CA TYR A 184 2.74 -7.17 -14.91
C TYR A 184 4.24 -7.33 -15.16
N ILE A 185 4.70 -8.52 -15.57
CA ILE A 185 6.12 -8.71 -15.91
C ILE A 185 6.51 -7.80 -17.09
N GLU A 186 5.69 -7.74 -18.15
CA GLU A 186 5.91 -6.81 -19.26
C GLU A 186 5.90 -5.35 -18.80
N ALA A 187 5.02 -4.99 -17.87
CA ALA A 187 4.99 -3.64 -17.32
C ALA A 187 6.24 -3.32 -16.47
N GLN A 188 6.81 -4.28 -15.75
CA GLN A 188 8.12 -4.09 -15.08
C GLN A 188 9.21 -3.78 -16.09
N LEU A 189 9.21 -4.49 -17.22
CA LEU A 189 10.14 -4.22 -18.32
C LEU A 189 9.93 -2.83 -18.91
N MET A 190 8.68 -2.44 -19.19
CA MET A 190 8.36 -1.11 -19.69
C MET A 190 8.82 -0.03 -18.72
N LEU A 191 8.71 -0.25 -17.41
CA LEU A 191 9.21 0.67 -16.40
C LEU A 191 10.73 0.79 -16.42
N GLN A 192 11.46 -0.29 -16.69
CA GLN A 192 12.91 -0.26 -16.86
C GLN A 192 13.31 0.54 -18.12
N ILE A 193 12.64 0.30 -19.25
CA ILE A 193 12.82 1.05 -20.50
C ILE A 193 12.62 2.55 -20.23
N GLU A 194 11.48 2.89 -19.62
CA GLU A 194 11.10 4.28 -19.33
C GLU A 194 12.11 4.97 -18.40
N LYS A 195 12.59 4.26 -17.36
CA LYS A 195 13.64 4.79 -16.46
C LYS A 195 14.94 5.05 -17.21
N GLN A 196 15.38 4.13 -18.08
CA GLN A 196 16.59 4.31 -18.87
C GLN A 196 16.47 5.47 -19.87
N GLU A 197 15.30 5.65 -20.48
CA GLU A 197 15.02 6.78 -21.37
C GLU A 197 15.09 8.12 -20.62
N VAL A 198 14.44 8.20 -19.47
CA VAL A 198 14.49 9.41 -18.63
C VAL A 198 15.93 9.74 -18.26
N GLU A 199 16.75 8.75 -17.87
CA GLU A 199 18.16 8.97 -17.56
C GLU A 199 18.99 9.39 -18.79
N ARG A 200 18.71 8.87 -19.98
CA ARG A 200 19.37 9.31 -21.22
C ARG A 200 19.03 10.76 -21.57
N LYS A 201 17.75 11.16 -21.42
CA LYS A 201 17.31 12.55 -21.63
C LYS A 201 18.00 13.50 -20.66
N LYS A 202 18.07 13.13 -19.37
CA LYS A 202 18.83 13.89 -18.36
C LYS A 202 20.29 14.07 -18.75
N ARG A 203 20.97 13.00 -19.21
CA ARG A 203 22.38 13.06 -19.64
C ARG A 203 22.60 13.97 -20.85
N ARG A 204 21.60 14.14 -21.72
CA ARG A 204 21.64 15.05 -22.87
C ARG A 204 21.32 16.50 -22.52
N GLY A 205 20.96 16.79 -21.26
CA GLY A 205 20.48 18.11 -20.86
C GLY A 205 19.12 18.47 -21.44
N GLU A 206 18.35 17.48 -21.93
CA GLU A 206 16.98 17.70 -22.37
C GLU A 206 16.12 18.01 -21.14
N ASP A 207 15.44 19.17 -21.16
CA ASP A 207 14.67 19.64 -20.01
C ASP A 207 13.58 18.63 -19.65
N THR A 208 13.71 18.05 -18.46
CA THR A 208 12.75 17.09 -17.93
C THR A 208 11.62 17.79 -17.18
N ALA A 209 11.43 19.10 -17.32
CA ALA A 209 10.35 19.85 -16.68
C ALA A 209 8.93 19.31 -17.02
N ILE A 210 8.75 18.63 -18.16
CA ILE A 210 7.51 17.90 -18.50
C ILE A 210 7.31 16.64 -17.63
N ALA A 211 8.33 16.19 -16.89
CA ALA A 211 8.24 15.13 -15.88
C ALA A 211 7.46 15.53 -14.62
N ARG A 212 6.94 16.77 -14.55
CA ARG A 212 6.18 17.25 -13.38
C ARG A 212 4.81 16.59 -13.22
N HIS A 213 4.19 16.00 -14.24
CA HIS A 213 2.89 15.31 -14.08
C HIS A 213 2.93 13.88 -14.65
N GLY A 214 3.24 12.94 -13.76
CA GLY A 214 3.22 11.49 -13.98
C GLY A 214 4.57 10.87 -13.71
N ARG A 215 4.71 10.17 -12.57
CA ARG A 215 5.91 9.34 -12.29
C ARG A 215 5.98 8.28 -13.42
N SER A 216 7.16 7.80 -13.84
CA SER A 216 7.29 6.81 -14.93
C SER A 216 6.32 5.62 -14.83
N ILE A 217 5.99 5.22 -13.60
CA ILE A 217 4.98 4.21 -13.30
C ILE A 217 3.56 4.56 -13.78
N ASP A 218 3.17 5.84 -13.80
CA ASP A 218 1.87 6.30 -14.28
C ASP A 218 1.75 6.16 -15.79
N ARG A 219 2.82 6.47 -16.54
CA ARG A 219 2.88 6.25 -18.00
C ARG A 219 2.79 4.77 -18.35
N VAL A 220 3.50 3.93 -17.59
CA VAL A 220 3.45 2.47 -17.75
C VAL A 220 2.06 1.95 -17.39
N ALA A 221 1.47 2.42 -16.28
CA ALA A 221 0.13 2.03 -15.84
C ALA A 221 -0.92 2.37 -16.90
N ALA A 222 -0.88 3.58 -17.46
CA ALA A 222 -1.75 3.98 -18.57
C ALA A 222 -1.55 3.09 -19.82
N THR A 223 -0.30 2.77 -20.15
CA THR A 223 0.03 1.91 -21.31
C THR A 223 -0.55 0.51 -21.17
N VAL A 224 -0.57 -0.05 -19.95
CA VAL A 224 -1.13 -1.39 -19.70
C VAL A 224 -2.59 -1.37 -19.28
N GLY A 225 -3.25 -0.21 -19.29
CA GLY A 225 -4.67 -0.08 -18.97
C GLY A 225 -5.01 -0.36 -17.51
N THR A 226 -4.11 -0.04 -16.57
CA THR A 226 -4.32 -0.25 -15.13
C THR A 226 -4.07 1.02 -14.32
N GLY A 227 -4.57 1.05 -13.08
CA GLY A 227 -4.28 2.12 -12.14
C GLY A 227 -2.88 1.99 -11.54
N ARG A 228 -2.24 3.12 -11.21
CA ARG A 228 -0.91 3.16 -10.57
C ARG A 228 -0.78 2.22 -9.37
N THR A 229 -1.72 2.29 -8.43
CA THR A 229 -1.69 1.47 -7.21
C THR A 229 -1.84 0.00 -7.55
N THR A 230 -2.73 -0.34 -8.49
CA THR A 230 -2.94 -1.69 -8.99
C THR A 230 -1.67 -2.24 -9.65
N LEU A 231 -0.97 -1.43 -10.42
CA LEU A 231 0.30 -1.82 -11.04
C LEU A 231 1.37 -2.14 -9.99
N GLN A 232 1.50 -1.28 -8.97
CA GLN A 232 2.47 -1.49 -7.89
C GLN A 232 2.16 -2.76 -7.09
N ILE A 233 0.88 -3.01 -6.81
CA ILE A 233 0.43 -4.25 -6.19
C ILE A 233 0.82 -5.46 -7.04
N GLY A 234 0.52 -5.42 -8.35
CA GLY A 234 0.88 -6.47 -9.28
C GLY A 234 2.38 -6.75 -9.33
N PHE A 235 3.22 -5.71 -9.30
CA PHE A 235 4.68 -5.86 -9.24
C PHE A 235 5.14 -6.60 -7.99
N ASN A 236 4.62 -6.23 -6.82
CA ASN A 236 5.00 -6.84 -5.56
C ASN A 236 4.59 -8.33 -5.52
N VAL A 237 3.41 -8.66 -6.06
CA VAL A 237 2.94 -10.06 -6.17
C VAL A 237 3.83 -10.87 -7.11
N VAL A 238 4.11 -10.35 -8.32
CA VAL A 238 4.97 -11.04 -9.29
C VAL A 238 6.37 -11.29 -8.74
N GLU A 239 6.97 -10.29 -8.07
CA GLU A 239 8.28 -10.43 -7.46
C GLU A 239 8.30 -11.51 -6.38
N ALA A 240 7.25 -11.59 -5.56
CA ALA A 240 7.12 -12.61 -4.53
C ALA A 240 6.96 -14.01 -5.12
N ILE A 241 6.13 -14.17 -6.15
CA ILE A 241 5.96 -15.45 -6.87
C ILE A 241 7.28 -15.89 -7.50
N GLN A 242 8.06 -14.98 -8.07
CA GLN A 242 9.37 -15.31 -8.68
C GLN A 242 10.44 -15.70 -7.66
N LYS A 243 10.32 -15.22 -6.41
CA LYS A 243 11.23 -15.54 -5.31
C LYS A 243 10.83 -16.79 -4.53
N GLU A 244 9.63 -17.32 -4.78
CA GLU A 244 9.11 -18.48 -4.07
C GLU A 244 9.85 -19.75 -4.52
N GLU A 245 10.45 -20.46 -3.57
CA GLU A 245 11.24 -21.67 -3.84
C GLU A 245 10.34 -22.89 -4.09
N ASN A 246 9.15 -22.91 -3.48
CA ASN A 246 8.16 -23.95 -3.69
C ASN A 246 7.41 -23.72 -5.01
N ALA A 247 7.71 -24.53 -6.03
CA ALA A 247 7.13 -24.44 -7.36
C ALA A 247 5.59 -24.64 -7.39
N ASP A 248 5.05 -25.49 -6.51
CA ASP A 248 3.61 -25.73 -6.43
C ASP A 248 2.87 -24.53 -5.81
N LEU A 249 3.45 -23.94 -4.76
CA LEU A 249 2.95 -22.71 -4.16
C LEU A 249 2.99 -21.54 -5.17
N ALA A 250 4.11 -21.36 -5.88
CA ALA A 250 4.24 -20.34 -6.92
C ALA A 250 3.15 -20.50 -8.00
N LYS A 251 2.89 -21.75 -8.43
CA LYS A 251 1.83 -22.07 -9.41
C LYS A 251 0.43 -21.75 -8.89
N LYS A 252 0.11 -22.14 -7.64
CA LYS A 252 -1.17 -21.83 -6.98
C LYS A 252 -1.37 -20.31 -6.84
N TRP A 253 -0.32 -19.58 -6.47
CA TRP A 253 -0.36 -18.14 -6.30
C TRP A 253 -0.50 -17.39 -7.63
N SER A 254 0.18 -17.83 -8.69
CA SER A 254 -0.05 -17.34 -10.06
C SER A 254 -1.51 -17.54 -10.48
N LYS A 255 -2.09 -18.72 -10.21
CA LYS A 255 -3.51 -18.99 -10.51
C LYS A 255 -4.44 -18.03 -9.75
N LEU A 256 -4.17 -17.79 -8.47
CA LEU A 256 -4.92 -16.83 -7.65
C LEU A 256 -4.86 -15.41 -8.22
N LEU A 257 -3.70 -14.98 -8.73
CA LEU A 257 -3.55 -13.67 -9.38
C LEU A 257 -4.43 -13.57 -10.64
N GLU A 258 -4.46 -14.62 -11.46
CA GLU A 258 -5.27 -14.67 -12.69
C GLU A 258 -6.78 -14.64 -12.41
N GLU A 259 -7.26 -15.51 -11.52
CA GLU A 259 -8.70 -15.71 -11.29
C GLU A 259 -9.28 -14.77 -10.23
N GLY A 260 -8.45 -14.30 -9.30
CA GLY A 260 -8.83 -13.44 -8.18
C GLY A 260 -8.66 -11.95 -8.42
N THR A 261 -8.77 -11.18 -7.34
CA THR A 261 -8.45 -9.75 -7.36
C THR A 261 -6.95 -9.56 -7.08
N ASN A 262 -6.35 -8.50 -7.63
CA ASN A 262 -4.95 -8.18 -7.33
C ASN A 262 -4.70 -7.98 -5.83
N LYS A 263 -5.69 -7.45 -5.11
CA LYS A 263 -5.64 -7.28 -3.66
C LYS A 263 -5.59 -8.64 -2.95
N MET A 264 -6.42 -9.61 -3.33
CA MET A 264 -6.38 -10.96 -2.73
C MET A 264 -5.00 -11.60 -2.90
N ALA A 265 -4.42 -11.55 -4.10
CA ALA A 265 -3.09 -12.09 -4.34
C ALA A 265 -2.00 -11.34 -3.55
N TYR A 266 -2.19 -10.05 -3.29
CA TYR A 266 -1.29 -9.21 -2.50
C TYR A 266 -1.39 -9.46 -0.99
N ASP A 267 -2.60 -9.66 -0.48
CA ASP A 267 -2.85 -9.92 0.95
C ASP A 267 -2.20 -11.27 1.38
N ILE A 268 -1.86 -12.17 0.45
CA ILE A 268 -1.04 -13.37 0.74
C ILE A 268 0.36 -12.99 1.25
N LEU A 269 0.90 -11.83 0.90
CA LEU A 269 2.21 -11.38 1.39
C LEU A 269 2.24 -11.18 2.90
N SER A 270 1.09 -10.88 3.53
CA SER A 270 1.01 -10.75 5.00
C SER A 270 0.85 -12.09 5.72
N VAL A 271 0.62 -13.19 4.98
CA VAL A 271 0.53 -14.54 5.54
C VAL A 271 1.94 -15.12 5.73
N PRO A 272 2.26 -15.73 6.90
CA PRO A 272 3.51 -16.45 7.11
C PRO A 272 3.77 -17.47 6.01
N SER A 273 5.03 -17.61 5.57
CA SER A 273 5.43 -18.45 4.44
C SER A 273 4.88 -19.87 4.52
N GLU A 274 4.92 -20.46 5.71
CA GLU A 274 4.49 -21.81 6.04
C GLU A 274 2.97 -22.02 5.91
N ASP A 275 2.18 -20.95 5.97
CA ASP A 275 0.71 -21.01 5.92
C ASP A 275 0.15 -20.59 4.55
N ARG A 276 0.96 -19.97 3.68
CA ARG A 276 0.49 -19.42 2.39
C ARG A 276 -0.22 -20.45 1.53
N GLU A 277 0.33 -21.66 1.46
CA GLU A 277 -0.25 -22.72 0.63
C GLU A 277 -1.64 -23.12 1.14
N SER A 278 -1.78 -23.42 2.43
CA SER A 278 -3.05 -23.77 3.06
C SER A 278 -4.07 -22.64 2.95
N VAL A 279 -3.64 -21.38 3.11
CA VAL A 279 -4.54 -20.22 2.95
C VAL A 279 -5.02 -20.09 1.51
N ILE A 280 -4.14 -20.26 0.52
CA ILE A 280 -4.55 -20.25 -0.88
C ILE A 280 -5.54 -21.40 -1.14
N ASP A 281 -5.30 -22.60 -0.62
CA ASP A 281 -6.20 -23.73 -0.79
C ASP A 281 -7.58 -23.46 -0.18
N GLN A 282 -7.67 -22.83 0.99
CA GLN A 282 -8.94 -22.43 1.62
C GLN A 282 -9.73 -21.37 0.84
N LEU A 283 -9.05 -20.57 0.01
CA LEU A 283 -9.71 -19.62 -0.91
C LEU A 283 -10.37 -20.33 -2.09
N TYR A 284 -10.04 -21.58 -2.36
CA TYR A 284 -10.65 -22.40 -3.40
C TYR A 284 -11.65 -23.39 -2.79
N ASN A 285 -12.74 -23.68 -3.51
CA ASN A 285 -13.64 -24.77 -3.13
C ASN A 285 -13.05 -26.13 -3.57
N PRO A 286 -13.61 -27.27 -3.09
CA PRO A 286 -13.15 -28.60 -3.52
C PRO A 286 -13.23 -28.86 -5.03
N GLU A 287 -14.04 -28.09 -5.76
CA GLU A 287 -14.16 -28.14 -7.23
C GLU A 287 -13.08 -27.29 -7.95
N GLY A 288 -12.17 -26.66 -7.20
CA GLY A 288 -11.09 -25.82 -7.74
C GLY A 288 -11.53 -24.43 -8.21
N ARG A 289 -12.71 -23.96 -7.80
CA ARG A 289 -13.26 -22.62 -8.07
C ARG A 289 -13.00 -21.65 -6.93
N LEU A 290 -12.61 -20.42 -7.27
CA LEU A 290 -12.30 -19.38 -6.29
C LEU A 290 -13.54 -18.92 -5.50
N ARG A 291 -13.46 -18.94 -4.16
CA ARG A 291 -14.48 -18.45 -3.21
C ARG A 291 -14.41 -16.92 -3.10
N LYS A 292 -14.97 -16.21 -4.08
CA LYS A 292 -14.93 -14.72 -4.17
C LYS A 292 -15.40 -13.93 -2.93
N LYS A 293 -16.15 -14.56 -2.02
CA LYS A 293 -16.67 -13.93 -0.79
C LYS A 293 -15.77 -14.11 0.44
N VAL A 294 -14.73 -14.94 0.35
CA VAL A 294 -13.82 -15.22 1.46
C VAL A 294 -12.61 -14.30 1.34
N SER A 295 -12.33 -13.55 2.41
CA SER A 295 -11.12 -12.73 2.51
C SER A 295 -9.92 -13.61 2.87
N VAL A 296 -8.71 -13.15 2.51
CA VAL A 296 -7.45 -13.81 2.89
C VAL A 296 -7.32 -13.90 4.41
N GLU A 297 -7.67 -12.83 5.13
CA GLU A 297 -7.66 -12.81 6.60
C GLU A 297 -8.56 -13.88 7.21
N ARG A 298 -9.77 -14.07 6.67
CA ARG A 298 -10.68 -15.11 7.14
C ARG A 298 -10.11 -16.50 6.87
N ALA A 299 -9.60 -16.74 5.66
CA ALA A 299 -8.97 -18.01 5.31
C ALA A 299 -7.75 -18.30 6.22
N TYR A 300 -6.95 -17.29 6.53
CA TYR A 300 -5.84 -17.42 7.47
C TYR A 300 -6.28 -17.75 8.89
N ASN A 301 -7.33 -17.11 9.40
CA ASN A 301 -7.88 -17.44 10.72
C ASN A 301 -8.45 -18.87 10.77
N GLU A 302 -9.05 -19.35 9.68
CA GLU A 302 -9.52 -20.74 9.56
C GLU A 302 -8.33 -21.72 9.62
N VAL A 303 -7.25 -21.50 8.86
CA VAL A 303 -6.01 -22.30 8.92
C VAL A 303 -5.37 -22.26 10.31
N LYS A 304 -5.29 -21.08 10.93
CA LYS A 304 -4.71 -20.92 12.28
C LYS A 304 -5.52 -21.68 13.34
N ALA A 305 -6.85 -21.67 13.23
CA ALA A 305 -7.72 -22.43 14.13
C ALA A 305 -7.53 -23.94 13.99
N GLU A 306 -7.39 -24.46 12.75
CA GLU A 306 -7.10 -25.87 12.50
C GLU A 306 -5.78 -26.31 13.14
N ARG A 307 -4.71 -25.52 13.02
CA ARG A 307 -3.41 -25.81 13.64
C ARG A 307 -3.47 -25.86 15.17
N LEU A 308 -4.28 -25.01 15.81
CA LEU A 308 -4.47 -25.03 17.26
C LEU A 308 -5.18 -26.30 17.73
N ILE A 309 -6.21 -26.73 16.99
CA ILE A 309 -6.95 -27.98 17.29
C ILE A 309 -6.02 -29.19 17.18
N ASP A 310 -5.17 -29.22 16.16
CA ASP A 310 -4.22 -30.32 15.98
C ASP A 310 -3.14 -30.33 17.07
N ALA A 311 -2.65 -29.15 17.49
CA ALA A 311 -1.72 -29.04 18.61
C ALA A 311 -2.33 -29.52 19.96
N GLU A 312 -3.61 -29.22 20.21
CA GLU A 312 -4.32 -29.71 21.40
C GLU A 312 -4.50 -31.25 21.38
N ARG A 313 -4.75 -31.83 20.20
CA ARG A 313 -4.83 -33.29 20.03
C ARG A 313 -3.49 -33.97 20.28
N GLU A 314 -2.41 -33.37 19.80
CA GLU A 314 -1.06 -33.88 20.05
C GLU A 314 -0.68 -33.78 21.54
N SER A 315 -1.07 -32.68 22.21
CA SER A 315 -0.81 -32.50 23.65
C SER A 315 -1.64 -33.43 24.54
N SER A 316 -2.89 -33.73 24.17
CA SER A 316 -3.79 -34.59 24.95
C SER A 316 -3.52 -36.09 24.76
N GLY A 317 -2.98 -36.48 23.59
CA GLY A 317 -2.65 -37.87 23.26
C GLY A 317 -1.49 -38.49 24.03
N ASN A 318 -0.75 -37.71 24.84
CA ASN A 318 0.49 -38.16 25.49
C ASN A 318 0.38 -38.39 27.02
N SER A 319 -0.84 -38.43 27.59
CA SER A 319 -1.05 -38.55 29.06
C SER A 319 -1.50 -39.94 29.56
N ASN A 320 -1.50 -40.97 28.71
CA ASN A 320 -1.90 -42.34 29.09
C ASN A 320 -0.73 -43.23 29.52
N ASP A 321 0.24 -42.73 30.29
CA ASP A 321 1.16 -43.62 31.03
C ASP A 321 1.97 -42.89 32.11
N THR A 322 1.37 -42.64 33.29
CA THR A 322 2.00 -42.96 34.59
C THR A 322 1.06 -42.65 35.76
N SER A 323 0.97 -43.62 36.65
CA SER A 323 0.20 -43.67 37.89
C SER A 323 0.53 -42.55 38.89
N GLY A 324 -0.52 -41.91 39.39
CA GLY A 324 -0.76 -41.69 40.82
C GLY A 324 0.19 -40.76 41.58
N GLU A 325 -0.27 -39.54 41.83
CA GLU A 325 -0.29 -38.94 43.17
C GLU A 325 -1.17 -37.69 43.15
N ALA A 326 -2.17 -37.67 44.05
CA ALA A 326 -3.08 -36.55 44.22
C ALA A 326 -2.33 -35.43 44.96
N VAL A 327 -2.09 -34.32 44.26
CA VAL A 327 -1.66 -33.05 44.86
C VAL A 327 -2.69 -32.01 44.49
N ASP A 328 -3.46 -31.60 45.49
CA ASP A 328 -4.40 -30.49 45.43
C ASP A 328 -3.62 -29.18 45.18
N GLY A 329 -3.76 -28.65 43.96
CA GLY A 329 -3.16 -27.39 43.54
C GLY A 329 -4.23 -26.43 43.04
N GLU A 330 -4.76 -25.62 43.96
CA GLU A 330 -5.62 -24.46 43.68
C GLU A 330 -4.81 -23.33 43.01
N THR A 331 -4.46 -23.48 41.73
CA THR A 331 -4.01 -22.35 40.88
C THR A 331 -4.27 -22.72 39.42
N ASN A 332 -5.45 -22.41 38.88
CA ASN A 332 -5.71 -22.35 37.42
C ASN A 332 -7.06 -21.73 37.02
N ASP A 333 -7.94 -21.38 37.97
CA ASP A 333 -9.27 -20.83 37.63
C ASP A 333 -9.23 -19.44 36.98
N SER A 334 -8.27 -18.57 37.34
CA SER A 334 -8.17 -17.23 36.73
C SER A 334 -7.75 -17.27 35.27
N ASP A 335 -6.85 -18.18 34.92
CA ASP A 335 -6.34 -18.32 33.55
C ASP A 335 -7.37 -19.01 32.65
N ASN A 336 -8.13 -19.98 33.18
CA ASN A 336 -9.26 -20.56 32.45
C ASN A 336 -10.40 -19.56 32.22
N LEU A 337 -10.73 -18.74 33.22
CA LEU A 337 -11.70 -17.64 33.07
C LEU A 337 -11.23 -16.63 32.02
N ARG A 338 -9.94 -16.28 32.03
CA ARG A 338 -9.33 -15.37 31.04
C ARG A 338 -9.38 -15.94 29.63
N VAL A 339 -9.04 -17.21 29.43
CA VAL A 339 -9.07 -17.87 28.12
C VAL A 339 -10.50 -17.99 27.59
N GLN A 340 -11.47 -18.35 28.44
CA GLN A 340 -12.89 -18.36 28.07
C GLN A 340 -13.39 -16.96 27.69
N HIS A 341 -12.96 -15.93 28.42
CA HIS A 341 -13.30 -14.54 28.14
C HIS A 341 -12.80 -14.07 26.76
N LEU A 342 -11.55 -14.38 26.43
CA LEU A 342 -10.95 -14.05 25.12
C LEU A 342 -11.65 -14.80 23.98
N LYS A 343 -12.10 -16.03 24.23
CA LYS A 343 -12.87 -16.83 23.26
C LYS A 343 -14.23 -16.21 22.98
N ILE A 344 -14.96 -15.80 24.03
CA ILE A 344 -16.26 -15.13 23.91
C ILE A 344 -16.14 -13.79 23.17
N GLN A 345 -15.11 -12.98 23.46
CA GLN A 345 -14.88 -11.71 22.75
C GLN A 345 -14.63 -11.89 21.25
N ARG A 346 -13.84 -12.90 20.86
CA ARG A 346 -13.61 -13.25 19.44
C ARG A 346 -14.87 -13.75 18.76
N GLU A 347 -15.65 -14.60 19.43
CA GLU A 347 -16.90 -15.14 18.89
C GLU A 347 -17.98 -14.05 18.70
N LEU A 348 -17.96 -13.01 19.54
CA LEU A 348 -18.88 -11.87 19.46
C LEU A 348 -18.49 -10.84 18.39
N GLY A 349 -17.35 -11.02 17.70
CA GLY A 349 -16.95 -10.19 16.56
C GLY A 349 -16.16 -8.93 16.93
N ASP A 350 -15.57 -8.89 18.12
CA ASP A 350 -14.72 -7.79 18.56
C ASP A 350 -13.44 -7.71 17.71
N LYS A 351 -13.18 -6.56 17.11
CA LYS A 351 -12.01 -6.37 16.25
C LYS A 351 -10.83 -5.94 17.11
N PRO A 352 -9.62 -6.48 16.89
CA PRO A 352 -8.43 -6.05 17.63
C PRO A 352 -8.17 -4.53 17.55
N SER A 353 -8.60 -3.89 16.46
CA SER A 353 -8.45 -2.44 16.24
C SER A 353 -9.32 -1.58 17.17
N ASP A 354 -10.31 -2.15 17.84
CA ASP A 354 -11.25 -1.42 18.71
C ASP A 354 -10.89 -1.57 20.20
N ASN A 355 -9.89 -2.41 20.51
CA ASN A 355 -9.42 -2.70 21.87
C ASN A 355 -8.29 -1.76 22.31
N TRP A 356 -8.53 -0.45 22.24
CA TRP A 356 -7.63 0.59 22.76
C TRP A 356 -8.32 1.29 23.91
N TYR A 357 -7.82 1.16 25.14
CA TYR A 357 -8.48 1.72 26.32
C TYR A 357 -7.90 3.07 26.72
N THR A 358 -8.78 3.93 27.23
CA THR A 358 -8.46 5.31 27.62
C THR A 358 -7.54 5.32 28.84
N PRO A 359 -6.38 6.00 28.78
CA PRO A 359 -5.49 6.19 29.93
C PRO A 359 -6.16 7.01 31.05
N GLN A 360 -5.74 6.78 32.30
CA GLN A 360 -6.33 7.46 33.47
C GLN A 360 -6.19 8.98 33.38
N GLU A 361 -5.04 9.49 32.92
CA GLU A 361 -4.82 10.94 32.73
C GLU A 361 -5.82 11.60 31.78
N ILE A 362 -6.31 10.88 30.77
CA ILE A 362 -7.36 11.38 29.87
C ILE A 362 -8.72 11.32 30.55
N LEU A 363 -9.00 10.25 31.32
CA LEU A 363 -10.24 10.13 32.09
C LEU A 363 -10.37 11.22 33.14
N ASP A 364 -9.28 11.61 33.79
CA ASP A 364 -9.26 12.68 34.78
C ASP A 364 -9.68 14.03 34.15
N LEU A 365 -9.17 14.35 32.95
CA LEU A 365 -9.58 15.56 32.19
C LEU A 365 -11.05 15.52 31.78
N VAL A 366 -11.52 14.35 31.36
CA VAL A 366 -12.94 14.15 31.00
C VAL A 366 -13.84 14.36 32.21
N LEU A 367 -13.47 13.80 33.37
CA LEU A 367 -14.20 13.97 34.62
C LEU A 367 -14.14 15.41 35.12
N GLU A 368 -13.04 16.13 34.90
CA GLU A 368 -12.94 17.54 35.25
C GLU A 368 -13.90 18.41 34.43
N VAL A 369 -14.17 18.05 33.17
CA VAL A 369 -15.14 18.76 32.32
C VAL A 369 -16.59 18.33 32.60
N LEU A 370 -16.86 17.02 32.73
CA LEU A 370 -18.22 16.48 32.86
C LEU A 370 -18.71 16.41 34.32
N GLY A 371 -17.81 16.44 35.29
CA GLY A 371 -18.06 16.16 36.71
C GLY A 371 -18.17 14.67 37.00
N GLU A 372 -19.04 13.96 36.29
CA GLU A 372 -19.21 12.51 36.33
C GLU A 372 -19.73 12.01 34.97
N ILE A 373 -19.66 10.69 34.74
CA ILE A 373 -20.06 10.08 33.48
C ILE A 373 -21.31 9.24 33.73
N ASP A 374 -22.41 9.55 33.05
CA ASP A 374 -23.64 8.77 33.18
C ASP A 374 -23.59 7.52 32.29
N VAL A 375 -23.05 7.64 31.06
CA VAL A 375 -23.01 6.55 30.09
C VAL A 375 -21.65 6.41 29.42
N ASP A 376 -21.13 5.19 29.40
CA ASP A 376 -20.07 4.70 28.52
C ASP A 376 -20.68 3.73 27.49
N PRO A 377 -20.83 4.15 26.21
CA PRO A 377 -21.52 3.35 25.21
C PRO A 377 -20.66 2.24 24.58
N PHE A 378 -19.34 2.26 24.78
CA PHE A 378 -18.42 1.31 24.16
C PHE A 378 -17.50 0.71 25.21
N SER A 379 -18.10 0.26 26.31
CA SER A 379 -17.38 -0.23 27.46
C SER A 379 -16.79 -1.61 27.23
N ASP A 380 -15.61 -1.80 27.82
CA ASP A 380 -15.02 -3.12 27.96
C ASP A 380 -15.75 -3.93 29.04
N LEU A 381 -15.51 -5.23 29.07
CA LEU A 381 -16.16 -6.09 30.06
C LEU A 381 -15.69 -5.80 31.50
N SER A 382 -14.51 -5.20 31.67
CA SER A 382 -14.02 -4.73 32.97
C SER A 382 -14.59 -3.37 33.40
N LYS A 383 -15.32 -2.67 32.51
CA LYS A 383 -15.97 -1.38 32.78
C LYS A 383 -15.03 -0.35 33.39
N ARG A 384 -13.88 -0.14 32.73
CA ARG A 384 -12.77 0.68 33.26
C ARG A 384 -13.13 2.16 33.38
N ILE A 385 -14.03 2.64 32.54
CA ILE A 385 -14.54 4.01 32.60
C ILE A 385 -15.52 4.08 33.78
N PRO A 386 -15.38 5.05 34.71
CA PRO A 386 -16.24 5.17 35.89
C PRO A 386 -17.60 5.80 35.53
N ALA A 387 -18.36 5.13 34.66
CA ALA A 387 -19.70 5.53 34.25
C ALA A 387 -20.78 4.86 35.11
N HIS A 388 -21.96 5.49 35.25
CA HIS A 388 -23.11 4.85 35.90
C HIS A 388 -23.68 3.68 35.08
N LYS A 389 -23.62 3.78 33.75
CA LYS A 389 -24.14 2.80 32.82
C LYS A 389 -23.10 2.45 31.76
N HIS A 390 -22.97 1.15 31.49
CA HIS A 390 -22.02 0.61 30.51
C HIS A 390 -22.75 -0.24 29.48
N TYR A 391 -22.52 0.07 28.21
CA TYR A 391 -22.88 -0.78 27.10
C TYR A 391 -21.64 -1.51 26.61
N THR A 392 -21.73 -2.83 26.58
CA THR A 392 -20.68 -3.75 26.14
C THR A 392 -21.12 -4.43 24.85
N ILE A 393 -20.27 -5.27 24.28
CA ILE A 393 -20.63 -6.07 23.11
C ILE A 393 -21.85 -6.98 23.35
N ALA A 394 -22.09 -7.42 24.59
CA ALA A 394 -23.23 -8.27 24.95
C ALA A 394 -24.55 -7.50 25.07
N ASN A 395 -24.49 -6.18 25.26
CA ASN A 395 -25.65 -5.29 25.39
C ASN A 395 -25.36 -4.02 24.58
N SER A 396 -25.37 -4.17 23.25
CA SER A 396 -24.82 -3.20 22.32
C SER A 396 -25.49 -1.83 22.43
N ALA A 397 -24.69 -0.76 22.48
CA ALA A 397 -25.16 0.63 22.43
C ALA A 397 -25.91 1.02 21.14
N PHE A 398 -25.84 0.17 20.11
CA PHE A 398 -26.58 0.35 18.86
C PHE A 398 -28.01 -0.20 18.92
N GLU A 399 -28.37 -0.95 19.96
CA GLU A 399 -29.73 -1.44 20.11
C GLU A 399 -30.70 -0.27 20.39
N PRO A 400 -31.89 -0.25 19.76
CA PRO A 400 -32.81 0.89 19.87
C PRO A 400 -33.18 1.28 21.30
N GLN A 401 -33.29 0.31 22.21
CA GLN A 401 -33.62 0.50 23.63
C GLN A 401 -32.48 1.07 24.48
N ASN A 402 -31.25 1.13 23.96
CA ASN A 402 -30.05 1.48 24.71
C ASN A 402 -29.70 2.96 24.49
N HIS A 403 -30.41 3.85 25.19
CA HIS A 403 -30.23 5.31 25.14
C HIS A 403 -28.99 5.81 25.88
N TRP A 404 -28.37 6.87 25.36
CA TRP A 404 -27.20 7.54 25.94
C TRP A 404 -27.63 8.77 26.75
N GLU A 405 -28.32 8.51 27.85
CA GLU A 405 -28.96 9.53 28.67
C GLU A 405 -27.97 10.26 29.59
N GLY A 406 -27.98 11.60 29.58
CA GLY A 406 -27.16 12.44 30.46
C GLY A 406 -25.79 12.81 29.89
N ARG A 407 -24.74 12.69 30.71
CA ARG A 407 -23.34 12.96 30.36
C ARG A 407 -22.65 11.73 29.80
N VAL A 408 -22.13 11.85 28.60
CA VAL A 408 -21.56 10.73 27.86
C VAL A 408 -20.07 10.92 27.68
N PHE A 409 -19.28 9.89 27.98
CA PHE A 409 -17.92 9.79 27.47
C PHE A 409 -17.81 8.53 26.64
N ALA A 410 -17.27 8.66 25.43
CA ALA A 410 -17.07 7.51 24.55
C ALA A 410 -15.70 7.55 23.89
N ASN A 411 -14.90 6.52 24.13
CA ASN A 411 -13.77 6.18 23.28
C ASN A 411 -14.31 5.36 22.10
N ILE A 412 -14.46 6.01 20.95
CA ILE A 412 -15.25 5.46 19.85
C ILE A 412 -14.56 4.23 19.23
N LEU A 413 -15.37 3.25 18.81
CA LEU A 413 -14.92 2.11 17.99
C LEU A 413 -14.34 2.59 16.65
N TYR A 414 -13.01 2.58 16.53
CA TYR A 414 -12.28 3.09 15.36
C TYR A 414 -12.63 2.35 14.07
N SER A 415 -13.02 1.08 14.15
CA SER A 415 -13.38 0.28 12.97
C SER A 415 -14.70 0.69 12.31
N ASP A 416 -15.57 1.44 13.00
CA ASP A 416 -16.87 1.90 12.48
C ASP A 416 -17.26 3.29 13.01
N LEU A 417 -16.32 4.24 12.91
CA LEU A 417 -16.48 5.63 13.33
C LEU A 417 -17.75 6.28 12.77
N GLY A 418 -18.09 5.99 11.50
CA GLY A 418 -19.27 6.56 10.84
C GLY A 418 -20.59 6.15 11.50
N LYS A 419 -20.73 4.88 11.88
CA LYS A 419 -21.92 4.37 12.58
C LYS A 419 -22.00 4.91 14.01
N CYS A 420 -20.87 5.01 14.70
CA CYS A 420 -20.80 5.56 16.05
C CYS A 420 -21.27 7.02 16.08
N MET A 421 -20.74 7.86 15.18
CA MET A 421 -21.14 9.26 15.10
C MET A 421 -22.60 9.45 14.68
N GLN A 422 -23.14 8.59 13.81
CA GLN A 422 -24.58 8.60 13.48
C GLN A 422 -25.45 8.28 14.70
N ARG A 423 -25.04 7.32 15.53
CA ARG A 423 -25.74 7.01 16.78
C ARG A 423 -25.64 8.19 17.75
N ALA A 424 -24.46 8.77 17.94
CA ALA A 424 -24.27 9.97 18.76
C ALA A 424 -25.20 11.12 18.33
N SER A 425 -25.23 11.42 17.04
CA SER A 425 -26.12 12.44 16.46
C SER A 425 -27.59 12.16 16.77
N LYS A 426 -28.03 10.90 16.66
CA LYS A 426 -29.41 10.52 16.99
C LYS A 426 -29.73 10.77 18.46
N GLU A 427 -28.85 10.38 19.38
CA GLU A 427 -29.08 10.58 20.83
C GLU A 427 -29.13 12.06 21.22
N ILE A 428 -28.33 12.89 20.55
CA ILE A 428 -28.37 14.35 20.69
C ILE A 428 -29.70 14.92 20.18
N VAL A 429 -30.11 14.56 18.95
CA VAL A 429 -31.38 15.03 18.35
C VAL A 429 -32.59 14.61 19.18
N GLU A 430 -32.57 13.40 19.74
CA GLU A 430 -33.64 12.88 20.59
C GLU A 430 -33.62 13.47 22.02
N GLY A 431 -32.56 14.24 22.36
CA GLY A 431 -32.43 14.93 23.63
C GLY A 431 -32.04 14.03 24.81
N TYR A 432 -31.60 12.80 24.55
CA TYR A 432 -31.09 11.90 25.59
C TYR A 432 -29.72 12.36 26.07
N THR A 433 -28.82 12.67 25.15
CA THR A 433 -27.46 13.14 25.48
C THR A 433 -27.48 14.65 25.73
N LYS A 434 -27.11 15.07 26.94
CA LYS A 434 -27.09 16.48 27.35
C LYS A 434 -25.72 17.13 27.22
N THR A 435 -24.67 16.33 27.43
CA THR A 435 -23.29 16.75 27.26
C THR A 435 -22.48 15.51 26.93
N ALA A 436 -21.52 15.63 26.01
CA ALA A 436 -20.73 14.49 25.59
C ALA A 436 -19.30 14.86 25.20
N ILE A 437 -18.35 14.00 25.54
CA ILE A 437 -16.99 14.00 24.98
C ILE A 437 -16.80 12.70 24.19
N TYR A 438 -16.45 12.83 22.91
CA TYR A 438 -16.10 11.72 22.04
C TYR A 438 -14.61 11.75 21.72
N LEU A 439 -13.89 10.67 22.07
CA LEU A 439 -12.49 10.47 21.69
C LEU A 439 -12.44 9.68 20.37
N CYS A 440 -11.89 10.31 19.34
CA CYS A 440 -11.94 9.88 17.94
C CYS A 440 -10.55 9.92 17.27
N ASP A 441 -10.46 9.32 16.08
CA ASP A 441 -9.37 9.61 15.13
C ASP A 441 -9.63 10.95 14.40
N SER A 442 -8.56 11.69 14.12
CA SER A 442 -8.56 12.89 13.28
C SER A 442 -9.21 12.73 11.91
N GLY A 443 -9.29 11.50 11.37
CA GLY A 443 -10.02 11.15 10.15
C GLY A 443 -11.50 11.56 10.17
N VAL A 444 -12.09 11.74 11.36
CA VAL A 444 -13.47 12.25 11.52
C VAL A 444 -13.65 13.63 10.87
N LEU A 445 -12.59 14.44 10.82
CA LEU A 445 -12.58 15.77 10.20
C LEU A 445 -12.44 15.74 8.68
N PHE A 446 -12.24 14.58 8.06
CA PHE A 446 -12.10 14.47 6.59
C PHE A 446 -13.21 13.64 5.95
N ASN A 447 -14.11 13.08 6.76
CA ASN A 447 -15.27 12.34 6.28
C ASN A 447 -16.51 13.23 6.27
N LYS A 448 -17.06 13.46 5.08
CA LYS A 448 -18.24 14.32 4.86
C LYS A 448 -19.43 13.97 5.77
N LYS A 449 -19.66 12.68 6.07
CA LYS A 449 -20.79 12.28 6.92
C LYS A 449 -20.59 12.70 8.38
N THR A 450 -19.37 12.63 8.88
CA THR A 450 -19.06 12.98 10.27
C THR A 450 -18.84 14.48 10.44
N GLN A 451 -18.27 15.17 9.44
CA GLN A 451 -18.22 16.63 9.40
C GLN A 451 -19.62 17.24 9.53
N ASN A 452 -20.59 16.77 8.74
CA ASN A 452 -21.96 17.26 8.83
C ASN A 452 -22.57 17.11 10.24
N ILE A 453 -22.17 16.09 11.00
CA ILE A 453 -22.67 15.86 12.36
C ILE A 453 -22.00 16.83 13.34
N ILE A 454 -20.70 17.06 13.18
CA ILE A 454 -19.95 18.05 13.98
C ILE A 454 -20.55 19.44 13.77
N ASP A 455 -20.76 19.83 12.51
CA ASP A 455 -21.32 21.13 12.13
C ASP A 455 -22.78 21.26 12.58
N GLN A 456 -23.59 20.20 12.44
CA GLN A 456 -25.01 20.22 12.83
C GLN A 456 -25.22 20.45 14.33
N HIS A 457 -24.29 19.99 15.17
CA HIS A 457 -24.39 20.03 16.63
C HIS A 457 -23.42 21.02 17.27
N GLU A 458 -22.82 21.91 16.47
CA GLU A 458 -21.91 22.98 16.92
C GLU A 458 -20.81 22.48 17.88
N MET A 459 -20.27 21.28 17.60
CA MET A 459 -19.34 20.63 18.53
C MET A 459 -18.01 21.39 18.61
N SER A 460 -17.51 21.58 19.82
CA SER A 460 -16.13 22.03 20.03
C SER A 460 -15.15 20.90 19.75
N ILE A 461 -13.96 21.25 19.27
CA ILE A 461 -12.97 20.30 18.80
C ILE A 461 -11.65 20.58 19.52
N CYS A 462 -11.08 19.59 20.20
CA CYS A 462 -9.68 19.65 20.63
C CYS A 462 -8.82 18.74 19.75
N ALA A 463 -7.92 19.35 18.98
CA ALA A 463 -6.85 18.66 18.29
C ALA A 463 -5.68 18.43 19.25
N TRP A 464 -5.60 17.20 19.76
CA TRP A 464 -4.61 16.81 20.77
C TRP A 464 -3.17 16.98 20.27
N ASN A 465 -2.28 17.50 21.11
CA ASN A 465 -0.87 17.62 20.80
C ASN A 465 -0.15 16.29 21.05
N GLY A 466 0.42 15.71 19.99
CA GLY A 466 1.14 14.46 20.08
C GLY A 466 0.23 13.24 19.97
N ARG A 467 0.63 12.13 20.59
CA ARG A 467 -0.07 10.85 20.54
C ARG A 467 -0.46 10.41 21.93
N ILE A 468 -1.71 9.97 22.08
CA ILE A 468 -2.17 9.34 23.32
C ILE A 468 -1.63 7.91 23.36
N GLU A 469 -0.98 7.54 24.46
CA GLU A 469 -0.52 6.18 24.70
C GLU A 469 -1.66 5.34 25.28
N PHE A 470 -2.54 4.85 24.41
CA PHE A 470 -3.65 4.00 24.80
C PHE A 470 -3.17 2.73 25.51
N ILE A 471 -3.94 2.29 26.52
CA ILE A 471 -3.70 1.03 27.20
C ILE A 471 -4.14 -0.10 26.24
N PRO A 472 -3.24 -1.03 25.86
CA PRO A 472 -3.60 -2.09 24.92
C PRO A 472 -4.63 -3.07 25.51
N GLY A 473 -5.51 -3.55 24.63
CA GLY A 473 -6.36 -4.73 24.81
C GLY A 473 -5.68 -5.91 25.49
N ASP A 474 -6.39 -6.61 26.38
CA ASP A 474 -5.91 -7.92 26.89
C ASP A 474 -5.68 -8.95 25.77
N LEU A 475 -6.36 -8.77 24.63
CA LEU A 475 -6.21 -9.54 23.39
C LEU A 475 -4.93 -9.21 22.58
N LEU A 476 -4.27 -8.07 22.84
CA LEU A 476 -3.06 -7.63 22.13
C LEU A 476 -1.77 -8.04 22.85
N LEU A 477 -1.86 -8.58 24.07
CA LEU A 477 -0.71 -8.96 24.91
C LEU A 477 -0.13 -10.34 24.57
N THR A 478 -0.87 -11.19 23.85
CA THR A 478 -0.38 -12.51 23.40
C THR A 478 0.11 -12.39 21.96
N ASP A 479 1.43 -12.28 21.79
CA ASP A 479 2.24 -12.93 20.73
C ASP A 479 3.42 -12.08 20.21
N ASN A 480 3.64 -10.83 20.64
CA ASN A 480 4.83 -10.05 20.24
C ASN A 480 5.29 -9.00 21.27
N ALA A 481 5.42 -9.37 22.54
CA ALA A 481 5.88 -8.47 23.62
C ALA A 481 7.33 -7.93 23.46
N GLY A 482 8.02 -8.20 22.34
CA GLY A 482 9.33 -7.65 21.99
C GLY A 482 9.32 -6.54 20.94
N ALA A 483 8.19 -6.27 20.28
CA ALA A 483 8.04 -5.14 19.36
C ALA A 483 7.45 -3.96 20.14
N GLY A 484 8.32 -3.06 20.60
CA GLY A 484 7.95 -1.92 21.44
C GLY A 484 6.71 -1.20 20.92
N SER A 485 5.81 -0.86 21.86
CA SER A 485 4.63 0.00 21.73
C SER A 485 4.56 0.67 20.36
N THR A 486 3.95 0.00 19.38
CA THR A 486 3.66 0.63 18.10
C THR A 486 2.56 1.63 18.37
N SER A 487 2.94 2.85 18.79
CA SER A 487 2.01 3.96 18.98
C SER A 487 1.10 3.99 17.76
N SER A 488 -0.22 3.90 17.95
CA SER A 488 -1.15 4.02 16.84
C SER A 488 -0.79 5.30 16.05
N ARG A 489 -0.73 5.21 14.71
CA ARG A 489 -0.33 6.36 13.85
C ARG A 489 -1.38 7.47 13.81
N ILE A 490 -2.36 7.41 14.69
CA ILE A 490 -3.61 8.12 14.63
C ILE A 490 -3.47 9.36 15.51
N ASN A 491 -3.68 10.54 14.91
CA ASN A 491 -3.79 11.76 15.69
C ASN A 491 -5.15 11.74 16.38
N SER A 492 -5.16 11.80 17.71
CA SER A 492 -6.39 11.79 18.50
C SER A 492 -7.11 13.13 18.45
N LEU A 493 -8.42 13.09 18.46
CA LEU A 493 -9.30 14.25 18.46
C LEU A 493 -10.37 14.08 19.53
N PHE A 494 -10.67 15.14 20.27
CA PHE A 494 -11.83 15.18 21.17
C PHE A 494 -12.91 16.07 20.55
N LEU A 495 -14.11 15.53 20.42
CA LEU A 495 -15.31 16.27 20.05
C LEU A 495 -16.15 16.49 21.31
N PHE A 496 -16.54 17.73 21.56
CA PHE A 496 -17.30 18.11 22.74
C PHE A 496 -18.63 18.74 22.34
N TYR A 497 -19.72 18.15 22.83
CA TYR A 497 -21.08 18.64 22.68
C TYR A 497 -21.67 18.98 24.04
N THR A 498 -22.44 20.06 24.14
CA THR A 498 -23.20 20.39 25.34
C THR A 498 -24.39 21.28 25.00
N GLU A 499 -25.50 21.12 25.75
CA GLU A 499 -26.60 22.08 25.75
C GLU A 499 -26.29 23.32 26.61
N ASP A 500 -25.28 23.27 27.49
CA ASP A 500 -24.87 24.39 28.36
C ASP A 500 -23.66 25.14 27.78
N PRO A 501 -23.84 26.37 27.27
CA PRO A 501 -22.75 27.10 26.65
C PRO A 501 -21.59 27.45 27.60
N ALA A 502 -21.82 27.48 28.92
CA ALA A 502 -20.75 27.73 29.88
C ALA A 502 -19.71 26.59 29.88
N LEU A 503 -20.14 25.36 29.60
CA LEU A 503 -19.25 24.19 29.58
C LEU A 503 -18.31 24.17 28.38
N HIS A 504 -18.63 24.86 27.27
CA HIS A 504 -17.68 25.00 26.15
C HIS A 504 -16.41 25.75 26.56
N ARG A 505 -16.55 26.79 27.39
CA ARG A 505 -15.41 27.53 27.93
C ARG A 505 -14.62 26.66 28.90
N HIS A 506 -15.31 25.99 29.81
CA HIS A 506 -14.69 25.06 30.76
C HIS A 506 -13.90 23.96 30.04
N PHE A 507 -14.48 23.34 29.00
CA PHE A 507 -13.79 22.38 28.14
C PHE A 507 -12.52 22.98 27.52
N SER A 508 -12.59 24.22 27.01
CA SER A 508 -11.44 24.93 26.44
C SER A 508 -10.33 25.15 27.47
N ASP A 509 -10.69 25.61 28.67
CA ASP A 509 -9.75 25.88 29.75
C ASP A 509 -9.02 24.59 30.18
N ILE A 510 -9.73 23.45 30.26
CA ILE A 510 -9.14 22.16 30.63
C ILE A 510 -8.30 21.53 29.50
N PHE A 511 -8.76 21.59 28.24
CA PHE A 511 -8.11 20.88 27.13
C PHE A 511 -7.06 21.69 26.38
N SER A 512 -7.08 23.04 26.44
CA SER A 512 -6.13 23.89 25.73
C SER A 512 -4.64 23.71 26.11
N PRO A 513 -4.26 23.29 27.34
CA PRO A 513 -2.87 22.94 27.64
C PRO A 513 -2.37 21.72 26.86
N TYR A 514 -3.29 20.83 26.44
CA TYR A 514 -2.96 19.55 25.81
C TYR A 514 -3.19 19.53 24.30
N GLY A 515 -3.88 20.52 23.74
CA GLY A 515 -4.22 20.55 22.33
C GLY A 515 -4.76 21.89 21.89
N LYS A 516 -4.90 22.07 20.58
CA LYS A 516 -5.54 23.27 20.05
C LYS A 516 -7.05 23.09 20.03
N VAL A 517 -7.76 23.93 20.78
CA VAL A 517 -9.22 23.92 20.87
C VAL A 517 -9.82 24.86 19.82
N TYR A 518 -10.83 24.39 19.12
CA TYR A 518 -11.63 25.11 18.15
C TYR A 518 -13.08 25.08 18.59
N HIS A 519 -13.77 26.20 18.43
CA HIS A 519 -15.21 26.31 18.67
C HIS A 519 -15.90 26.71 17.36
N ASP A 520 -17.18 26.42 17.25
CA ASP A 520 -18.00 27.01 16.19
C ASP A 520 -18.01 28.54 16.34
N VAL A 521 -17.99 29.25 15.21
CA VAL A 521 -18.03 30.71 15.17
C VAL A 521 -19.33 31.23 15.76
N SER A 522 -20.43 30.46 15.66
CA SER A 522 -21.71 30.81 16.29
C SER A 522 -21.58 31.00 17.80
N TYR A 523 -20.77 30.17 18.48
CA TYR A 523 -20.52 30.25 19.92
C TYR A 523 -20.06 31.64 20.38
N TYR A 524 -19.11 32.23 19.66
CA TYR A 524 -18.55 33.54 19.98
C TYR A 524 -19.53 34.69 19.75
N LEU A 525 -20.49 34.51 18.83
CA LEU A 525 -21.49 35.53 18.52
C LEU A 525 -22.60 35.61 19.56
N PHE A 526 -22.88 34.52 20.29
CA PHE A 526 -23.99 34.47 21.25
C PHE A 526 -23.60 34.70 22.72
N ASN A 527 -22.39 34.30 23.14
CA ASN A 527 -22.02 34.30 24.57
C ASN A 527 -21.03 35.37 24.99
N GLN A 528 -20.43 36.08 24.04
CA GLN A 528 -19.66 37.26 24.33
C GLN A 528 -20.30 38.43 23.61
N ASN A 529 -20.40 39.58 24.25
CA ASN A 529 -20.56 40.81 23.50
C ASN A 529 -19.35 40.85 22.56
N PRO A 530 -19.50 40.75 21.23
CA PRO A 530 -18.36 40.65 20.31
C PRO A 530 -17.40 41.83 20.45
N LEU A 531 -17.90 42.91 21.04
CA LEU A 531 -17.13 44.05 21.50
C LEU A 531 -16.10 43.63 22.55
N ASP A 532 -16.43 42.92 23.64
CA ASP A 532 -15.51 42.66 24.76
C ASP A 532 -14.24 41.87 24.37
N LEU A 533 -14.30 40.97 23.39
CA LEU A 533 -13.13 40.26 22.84
C LEU A 533 -12.24 41.15 21.95
N MET A 534 -12.82 42.12 21.26
CA MET A 534 -12.09 43.11 20.46
C MET A 534 -11.66 44.34 21.27
N TRP A 535 -12.30 44.58 22.41
CA TRP A 535 -12.20 45.83 23.19
C TRP A 535 -10.98 45.88 24.09
N GLU A 536 -10.41 44.74 24.52
CA GLU A 536 -9.24 44.73 25.42
C GLU A 536 -7.94 45.15 24.71
N ASP A 537 -7.69 44.69 23.48
CA ASP A 537 -6.43 44.99 22.76
C ASP A 537 -6.45 46.35 22.01
N ASN A 538 -7.62 46.90 21.69
CA ASN A 538 -7.75 48.13 20.89
C ASN A 538 -8.43 49.30 21.62
N LYS A 539 -8.71 49.15 22.93
CA LYS A 539 -9.48 50.10 23.77
C LYS A 539 -9.01 51.55 23.65
N SER A 540 -7.69 51.77 23.66
CA SER A 540 -7.11 53.11 23.69
C SER A 540 -7.10 53.81 22.33
N ARG A 541 -7.37 53.09 21.24
CA ARG A 541 -7.30 53.62 19.87
C ARG A 541 -8.67 53.91 19.26
N LEU A 542 -9.72 53.22 19.70
CA LEU A 542 -11.08 53.36 19.16
C LEU A 542 -11.97 54.35 19.93
N LEU A 543 -11.59 54.75 21.15
CA LEU A 543 -12.35 55.72 21.97
C LEU A 543 -12.41 57.14 21.40
N ASP A 544 -11.55 57.46 20.42
CA ASP A 544 -11.51 58.78 19.78
C ASP A 544 -12.27 58.82 18.43
N CYS A 545 -12.89 57.71 18.02
CA CYS A 545 -13.62 57.63 16.74
C CYS A 545 -15.11 57.93 16.93
N ASP A 546 -15.55 59.13 16.54
CA ASP A 546 -16.97 59.45 16.40
C ASP A 546 -17.59 58.60 15.27
N LEU A 547 -18.42 57.64 15.65
CA LEU A 547 -19.14 56.75 14.74
C LEU A 547 -20.64 57.06 14.78
N SER A 548 -21.21 57.37 13.61
CA SER A 548 -22.66 57.41 13.43
C SER A 548 -23.13 56.21 12.60
N ILE A 549 -24.27 55.63 12.97
CA ILE A 549 -24.94 54.57 12.21
C ILE A 549 -26.25 55.15 11.72
N GLU A 550 -26.44 55.13 10.40
CA GLU A 550 -27.64 55.64 9.74
C GLU A 550 -28.25 54.55 8.85
N GLN A 551 -29.58 54.46 8.81
CA GLN A 551 -30.27 53.56 7.89
C GLN A 551 -30.56 54.32 6.59
N SER A 552 -30.12 53.78 5.45
CA SER A 552 -30.46 54.33 4.14
C SER A 552 -31.96 54.16 3.86
N GLU A 553 -32.46 54.93 2.90
CA GLU A 553 -33.86 54.86 2.47
C GLU A 553 -34.25 53.48 1.91
N ASP A 554 -33.27 52.70 1.42
CA ASP A 554 -33.46 51.33 0.92
C ASP A 554 -33.35 50.26 2.02
N GLY A 555 -33.23 50.67 3.29
CA GLY A 555 -33.11 49.79 4.45
C GLY A 555 -31.69 49.27 4.72
N LEU A 556 -30.68 49.78 4.00
CA LEU A 556 -29.27 49.40 4.20
C LEU A 556 -28.65 50.22 5.33
N TRP A 557 -28.08 49.55 6.33
CA TRP A 557 -27.40 50.24 7.43
C TRP A 557 -25.98 50.66 7.02
N ILE A 558 -25.65 51.93 7.20
CA ILE A 558 -24.38 52.54 6.85
C ILE A 558 -23.75 53.08 8.13
N ALA A 559 -22.57 52.57 8.49
CA ALA A 559 -21.75 53.16 9.54
C ALA A 559 -20.78 54.17 8.92
N ARG A 560 -20.76 55.39 9.43
CA ARG A 560 -19.81 56.44 9.05
C ARG A 560 -18.87 56.71 10.21
N ALA A 561 -17.58 56.62 9.95
CA ALA A 561 -16.55 57.12 10.86
C ALA A 561 -16.25 58.59 10.49
N GLY A 562 -16.17 59.47 11.49
CA GLY A 562 -15.73 60.86 11.31
C GLY A 562 -14.34 60.94 10.65
N GLY A 563 -14.13 61.98 9.84
CA GLY A 563 -13.07 62.06 8.82
C GLY A 563 -11.62 61.84 9.26
N ASP A 564 -11.30 61.95 10.55
CA ASP A 564 -9.93 61.77 11.05
C ASP A 564 -9.63 60.31 11.47
N ALA A 565 -10.65 59.45 11.60
CA ALA A 565 -10.50 58.07 12.05
C ALA A 565 -9.96 57.13 10.96
N MET A 566 -10.35 57.35 9.69
CA MET A 566 -9.97 56.49 8.56
C MET A 566 -8.49 56.63 8.19
N ASP A 567 -7.89 57.81 8.36
CA ASP A 567 -6.48 58.06 8.03
C ASP A 567 -5.52 57.39 9.04
N SER A 568 -6.02 56.92 10.19
CA SER A 568 -5.25 56.23 11.22
C SER A 568 -5.18 54.70 11.07
N LEU A 569 -6.00 54.12 10.19
CA LEU A 569 -6.01 52.68 9.87
C LEU A 569 -5.01 52.42 8.74
N VAL A 570 -3.76 52.16 9.12
CA VAL A 570 -2.62 52.12 8.18
C VAL A 570 -2.54 50.81 7.39
N ASP A 571 -3.26 49.75 7.81
CA ASP A 571 -3.20 48.44 7.16
C ASP A 571 -4.58 47.88 6.75
N ALA A 572 -4.63 47.22 5.60
CA ALA A 572 -5.85 46.63 5.02
C ALA A 572 -6.45 45.53 5.92
N ASN A 573 -5.62 44.86 6.73
CA ASN A 573 -6.08 43.89 7.72
C ASN A 573 -6.85 44.53 8.87
N GLU A 574 -6.47 45.75 9.30
CA GLU A 574 -7.18 46.48 10.36
C GLU A 574 -8.54 46.98 9.86
N ALA A 575 -8.59 47.48 8.63
CA ALA A 575 -9.85 47.87 7.97
C ALA A 575 -10.81 46.68 7.76
N GLN A 576 -10.29 45.51 7.38
CA GLN A 576 -11.10 44.27 7.28
C GLN A 576 -11.62 43.81 8.64
N THR A 577 -10.78 43.83 9.66
CA THR A 577 -11.16 43.47 11.03
C THR A 577 -12.24 44.41 11.56
N PHE A 578 -12.12 45.71 11.28
CA PHE A 578 -13.11 46.72 11.62
C PHE A 578 -14.44 46.54 10.87
N ALA A 579 -14.40 46.19 9.58
CA ALA A 579 -15.59 45.89 8.79
C ALA A 579 -16.33 44.63 9.27
N ILE A 580 -15.60 43.59 9.69
CA ILE A 580 -16.17 42.37 10.28
C ILE A 580 -16.84 42.69 11.61
N ALA A 581 -16.22 43.50 12.47
CA ALA A 581 -16.81 43.94 13.74
C ALA A 581 -18.12 44.71 13.56
N LEU A 582 -18.17 45.59 12.54
CA LEU A 582 -19.38 46.32 12.15
C LEU A 582 -20.49 45.41 11.64
N ALA A 583 -20.16 44.43 10.79
CA ALA A 583 -21.12 43.45 10.29
C ALA A 583 -21.69 42.59 11.43
N VAL A 584 -20.84 42.14 12.36
CA VAL A 584 -21.24 41.36 13.53
C VAL A 584 -22.14 42.17 14.47
N LYS A 585 -21.83 43.45 14.72
CA LYS A 585 -22.68 44.32 15.55
C LYS A 585 -24.06 44.55 14.92
N SER A 586 -24.12 44.77 13.61
CA SER A 586 -25.38 44.91 12.86
C SER A 586 -26.25 43.66 12.94
N LEU A 587 -25.64 42.46 12.87
CA LEU A 587 -26.35 41.19 12.98
C LEU A 587 -26.83 40.89 14.40
N SER A 588 -26.07 41.28 15.43
CA SER A 588 -26.45 41.05 16.83
C SER A 588 -27.65 41.88 17.29
N THR A 589 -27.91 43.03 16.65
CA THR A 589 -28.98 43.94 17.07
C THR A 589 -30.36 43.56 16.54
N HIS A 590 -30.48 42.72 15.49
CA HIS A 590 -31.75 42.37 14.86
C HIS A 590 -31.89 40.87 14.56
N ASN A 591 -33.12 40.38 14.72
CA ASN A 591 -33.60 38.99 14.64
C ASN A 591 -32.80 38.05 13.68
N PRO A 592 -32.18 36.96 14.17
CA PRO A 592 -31.22 36.14 13.43
C PRO A 592 -31.83 35.22 12.33
N PHE A 593 -33.13 35.32 12.05
CA PHE A 593 -33.81 34.51 11.03
C PHE A 593 -33.97 35.21 9.66
N LYS A 594 -33.25 36.31 9.41
CA LYS A 594 -33.23 36.97 8.10
C LYS A 594 -31.83 37.33 7.62
#